data_AF-A0A1Q7RA35-F1
#
_entry.id   AF-A0A1Q7RA35-F1
#
_cell.length_a   1.000
_cell.length_b   1.000
_cell.length_c   1.000
_cell.angle_alpha   90.00
_cell.angle_beta   90.00
_cell.angle_gamma   90.00
#
_symmetry.space_group_name_H-M   'P 1'
#
loop_
_entity.id
_entity.type
_entity.pdbx_description
1 polymer ?
#
loop_
_entity_poly.entity_id
_entity_poly.type
_entity_poly.pdbx_seq_one_letter_code
_entity_poly.pdbx_strand_id
1 'polypeptide(L)'
;MIRMPSRRALPDDAGPAMSVLHARARGRVKDEALVAVGARIPPDLHRQVRVHCIQRQVRVQDFINAAIRERLVREQRRHPQ
;
A
#
# COMPACT_ATOMS: atom_id res chain seq x y z
N MET A 1 -22.25 35.21 -21.57
CA MET A 1 -21.92 34.20 -22.60
C MET A 1 -20.76 33.35 -22.05
N ILE A 2 -21.06 32.22 -21.41
CA ILE A 2 -20.05 31.35 -20.77
C ILE A 2 -20.09 30.01 -21.49
N ARG A 3 -18.97 29.63 -22.09
CA ARG A 3 -18.78 28.43 -22.90
C ARG A 3 -18.49 27.23 -21.98
N MET A 4 -19.49 26.37 -21.80
CA MET A 4 -19.36 25.07 -21.13
C MET A 4 -18.46 24.13 -21.96
N PRO A 5 -17.47 23.44 -21.37
CA PRO A 5 -16.75 22.40 -22.09
C PRO A 5 -17.59 21.12 -22.16
N SER A 6 -17.64 20.58 -23.36
CA SER A 6 -18.38 19.37 -23.76
C SER A 6 -17.98 18.14 -22.93
N ARG A 7 -19.00 17.40 -22.49
CA ARG A 7 -18.93 16.10 -21.82
C ARG A 7 -18.26 15.09 -22.77
N ARG A 8 -16.95 14.83 -22.58
CA ARG A 8 -16.31 13.69 -23.24
C ARG A 8 -16.84 12.41 -22.60
N ALA A 9 -17.44 11.56 -23.44
CA ALA A 9 -17.87 10.22 -23.11
C ALA A 9 -16.69 9.40 -22.52
N LEU A 10 -16.96 8.77 -21.38
CA LEU A 10 -16.10 7.77 -20.76
C LEU A 10 -16.35 6.44 -21.51
N PRO A 11 -15.33 5.75 -22.05
CA PRO A 11 -15.52 4.42 -22.60
C PRO A 11 -15.81 3.41 -21.48
N ASP A 12 -16.78 2.54 -21.75
CA ASP A 12 -17.40 1.55 -20.85
C ASP A 12 -16.55 0.28 -20.65
N ASP A 13 -15.22 0.40 -20.69
CA ASP A 13 -14.32 -0.75 -20.56
C ASP A 13 -13.84 -0.88 -19.11
N ALA A 14 -14.68 -1.52 -18.29
CA ALA A 14 -14.37 -1.97 -16.94
C ALA A 14 -13.29 -3.07 -16.97
N GLY A 15 -12.01 -2.68 -17.06
CA GLY A 15 -10.86 -3.49 -16.65
C GLY A 15 -10.52 -3.28 -15.16
N PRO A 16 -9.82 -4.22 -14.48
CA PRO A 16 -9.57 -4.14 -13.05
C PRO A 16 -8.79 -2.87 -12.73
N ALA A 17 -9.32 -2.07 -11.79
CA ALA A 17 -8.75 -0.81 -11.35
C ALA A 17 -7.30 -0.97 -10.87
N MET A 18 -6.36 -0.75 -11.78
CA MET A 18 -4.93 -0.67 -11.51
C MET A 18 -4.65 0.65 -10.79
N SER A 19 -4.76 0.64 -9.46
CA SER A 19 -4.20 1.70 -8.62
C SER A 19 -2.69 1.50 -8.53
N VAL A 20 -1.96 1.94 -9.55
CA VAL A 20 -0.50 1.98 -9.51
C VAL A 20 -0.09 3.25 -8.77
N LEU A 21 0.36 3.12 -7.52
CA LEU A 21 1.07 4.22 -6.85
C LEU A 21 2.41 4.41 -7.58
N HIS A 22 2.53 5.48 -8.36
CA HIS A 22 3.82 5.99 -8.81
C HIS A 22 4.32 7.06 -7.85
N ALA A 23 5.50 6.84 -7.27
CA ALA A 23 6.24 7.90 -6.59
C ALA A 23 7.72 7.83 -7.01
N ARG A 24 8.17 8.89 -7.70
CA ARG A 24 9.57 9.15 -8.03
C ARG A 24 10.39 9.26 -6.75
N ALA A 25 11.55 8.61 -6.73
CA ALA A 25 12.57 8.83 -5.71
C ALA A 25 13.11 10.27 -5.78
N ARG A 26 12.93 11.04 -4.70
CA ARG A 26 13.81 12.16 -4.33
C ARG A 26 14.26 11.92 -2.90
N GLY A 27 15.51 11.48 -2.74
CA GLY A 27 16.14 11.45 -1.44
C GLY A 27 16.36 12.87 -0.92
N ARG A 28 15.90 13.14 0.29
CA ARG A 28 16.58 14.03 1.22
C ARG A 28 16.82 13.25 2.49
N VAL A 29 18.08 12.91 2.72
CA VAL A 29 18.54 12.21 3.92
C VAL A 29 18.55 13.22 5.06
N LYS A 30 17.53 13.15 5.92
CA LYS A 30 17.53 13.64 7.31
C LYS A 30 16.38 12.96 8.05
N ASP A 31 16.44 11.64 8.09
CA ASP A 31 15.78 10.68 8.99
C ASP A 31 16.16 9.30 8.43
N GLU A 32 16.23 8.26 9.27
CA GLU A 32 16.71 6.91 8.95
C GLU A 32 16.39 6.44 7.52
N ALA A 33 17.33 5.79 6.83
CA ALA A 33 17.18 5.39 5.42
C ALA A 33 16.09 4.33 5.25
N LEU A 34 14.83 4.75 5.20
CA LEU A 34 13.68 3.89 4.98
C LEU A 34 13.68 3.42 3.52
N VAL A 35 13.75 2.10 3.33
CA VAL A 35 13.63 1.45 2.03
C VAL A 35 12.17 1.08 1.80
N ALA A 36 11.60 1.53 0.68
CA ALA A 36 10.26 1.13 0.27
C ALA A 36 10.29 -0.28 -0.34
N VAL A 37 9.47 -1.19 0.20
CA VAL A 37 9.30 -2.54 -0.33
C VAL A 37 7.92 -2.65 -0.97
N GLY A 38 7.88 -3.02 -2.24
CA GLY A 38 6.63 -3.30 -2.95
C GLY A 38 6.22 -4.76 -2.79
N ALA A 39 4.97 -5.01 -2.40
CA ALA A 39 4.38 -6.35 -2.35
C ALA A 39 3.01 -6.35 -3.04
N ARG A 40 2.70 -7.45 -3.74
CA ARG A 40 1.35 -7.68 -4.25
C ARG A 40 0.48 -8.24 -3.14
N ILE A 41 -0.52 -7.48 -2.72
CA ILE A 41 -1.50 -7.89 -1.72
C ILE A 41 -2.85 -8.07 -2.44
N PRO A 42 -3.50 -9.24 -2.33
CA PRO A 42 -4.84 -9.42 -2.86
C PRO A 42 -5.81 -8.35 -2.32
N PRO A 43 -6.76 -7.87 -3.15
CA PRO A 43 -7.63 -6.75 -2.77
C PRO A 43 -8.47 -7.04 -1.52
N ASP A 44 -8.96 -8.27 -1.39
CA ASP A 44 -9.75 -8.70 -0.22
C ASP A 44 -8.91 -8.68 1.06
N LEU A 45 -7.66 -9.14 0.98
CA LEU A 45 -6.73 -9.10 2.11
C LEU A 45 -6.41 -7.66 2.50
N HIS A 46 -6.17 -6.78 1.52
CA HIS A 46 -5.94 -5.36 1.78
C HIS A 46 -7.16 -4.69 2.44
N ARG A 47 -8.39 -5.06 2.03
CA ARG A 47 -9.62 -4.58 2.67
C ARG A 47 -9.73 -5.06 4.11
N GLN A 48 -9.51 -6.35 4.36
CA GLN A 48 -9.57 -6.94 5.70
C GLN A 48 -8.55 -6.29 6.64
N VAL A 49 -7.30 -6.10 6.19
CA VAL A 49 -6.25 -5.43 6.95
C VAL A 49 -6.64 -4.00 7.31
N ARG A 50 -7.19 -3.24 6.36
CA ARG A 50 -7.65 -1.87 6.62
C ARG A 50 -8.75 -1.83 7.68
N VAL A 51 -9.78 -2.68 7.55
CA VAL A 51 -10.87 -2.75 8.53
C VAL A 51 -10.32 -3.09 9.92
N HIS A 52 -9.44 -4.08 10.01
CA HIS A 52 -8.78 -4.45 11.27
C HIS A 52 -8.01 -3.29 11.90
N CYS A 53 -7.22 -2.56 11.09
CA CYS A 53 -6.43 -1.42 11.55
C CYS A 53 -7.33 -0.27 12.06
N ILE A 54 -8.43 0.02 11.36
CA ILE A 54 -9.39 1.05 11.78
C ILE A 54 -10.04 0.68 13.11
N GLN A 55 -10.53 -0.56 13.23
CA GLN A 55 -11.18 -1.03 14.46
C GLN A 55 -10.25 -1.00 15.68
N ARG A 56 -8.95 -1.21 15.48
CA ARG A 56 -7.94 -1.22 16.54
C ARG A 56 -7.20 0.10 16.70
N GLN A 57 -7.56 1.13 15.92
CA GLN A 57 -6.89 2.43 15.89
C GLN A 57 -5.37 2.35 15.64
N VAL A 58 -4.93 1.39 14.81
CA VAL A 58 -3.52 1.21 14.43
C VAL A 58 -3.32 1.73 13.02
N ARG A 59 -2.17 2.35 12.73
CA ARG A 59 -1.83 2.71 11.34
C ARG A 59 -1.50 1.45 10.54
N VAL A 60 -1.99 1.37 9.31
CA VAL A 60 -1.76 0.22 8.43
C VAL A 60 -0.26 -0.08 8.27
N GLN A 61 0.58 0.95 8.13
CA GLN A 61 2.03 0.78 8.01
C GLN A 61 2.66 0.14 9.27
N ASP A 62 2.23 0.56 10.45
CA ASP A 62 2.75 0.04 11.72
C ASP A 62 2.35 -1.43 11.92
N PHE A 63 1.11 -1.75 11.56
CA PHE A 63 0.61 -3.13 11.55
C PHE A 63 1.43 -4.01 10.60
N ILE A 64 1.64 -3.57 9.36
CA ILE A 64 2.43 -4.32 8.36
C ILE A 64 3.87 -4.51 8.85
N ASN A 65 4.51 -3.46 9.36
CA ASN A 65 5.87 -3.53 9.90
C ASN A 65 5.97 -4.51 11.08
N ALA A 66 4.99 -4.51 11.99
CA ALA A 66 4.93 -5.44 13.10
C ALA A 66 4.77 -6.90 12.63
N ALA A 67 3.85 -7.14 11.69
CA ALA A 67 3.60 -8.48 11.14
C ALA A 67 4.82 -9.03 10.39
N ILE A 68 5.52 -8.19 9.61
CA ILE A 68 6.77 -8.58 8.94
C ILE A 68 7.85 -8.92 9.95
N ARG A 69 8.06 -8.06 10.97
CA ARG A 69 9.05 -8.34 12.03
C ARG A 69 8.76 -9.66 12.74
N GLU A 70 7.50 -9.90 13.10
CA GLU A 70 7.09 -11.15 13.73
C GLU A 70 7.37 -12.35 12.82
N ARG A 71 7.06 -12.24 11.53
CA ARG A 71 7.34 -13.30 10.56
C ARG A 71 8.84 -13.58 10.46
N LEU A 72 9.67 -12.55 10.36
CA LEU A 72 11.13 -12.69 10.26
C LEU A 72 11.72 -13.36 11.50
N VAL A 73 11.26 -12.99 12.70
CA VAL A 73 11.70 -13.65 13.95
C VAL A 73 11.33 -15.14 13.95
N ARG A 74 10.13 -15.49 13.47
CA ARG A 74 9.70 -16.89 13.35
C ARG A 74 10.58 -17.67 12.36
N GLU A 75 10.95 -17.06 11.23
CA GLU A 75 11.84 -17.69 10.24
C GLU A 75 13.28 -17.85 10.77
N GLN A 76 13.82 -16.84 11.47
CA GLN A 76 15.15 -16.94 12.11
C GLN A 76 15.22 -18.09 13.12
N ARG A 77 14.15 -18.31 13.91
CA ARG A 77 14.09 -19.45 14.84
C ARG A 77 14.05 -20.80 14.12
N ARG A 78 13.49 -20.84 12.90
CA ARG A 78 13.39 -22.06 12.08
C ARG A 78 14.68 -22.34 11.32
N HIS A 79 15.48 -21.32 11.03
CA HIS A 79 16.77 -21.44 10.35
C HIS A 79 17.83 -20.66 11.14
N PRO A 80 18.38 -21.23 12.22
CA PRO A 80 19.51 -20.64 12.91
C PRO A 80 20.69 -20.68 11.94
N GLN A 81 21.08 -19.52 11.42
CA GLN A 81 22.37 -19.35 10.76
C GLN A 81 23.46 -19.14 11.80
#